data_AF-A0A2G6CAD7-F1
#
_entry.id   AF-A0A2G6CAD7-F1
#
_cell.length_a   1.000
_cell.length_b   1.000
_cell.length_c   1.000
_cell.angle_alpha   90.00
_cell.angle_beta   90.00
_cell.angle_gamma   90.00
#
_symmetry.space_group_name_H-M   'P 1'
#
loop_
_entity.id
_entity.type
_entity.pdbx_description
1 polymer ?
#
loop_
_entity_poly.entity_id
_entity_poly.type
_entity_poly.pdbx_seq_one_letter_code
_entity_poly.pdbx_strand_id
1 'polypeptide(L)'
;MREFEAEQDWVLNPGDMLYLPPNVAHYGVAVDDCMTYSVGFRAPSQADLLERLLGEWVNMPALQQRFTDKSRVLQSDPTIISKDDLDRLGDLLVAALPDEKAARQWLKREYREMKS
;
A
#
# COMPACT_ATOMS: atom_id res chain seq x y z
N MET A 1 -5.13 -22.99 -21.99
CA MET A 1 -5.75 -21.68 -22.20
C MET A 1 -7.18 -21.82 -21.71
N ARG A 2 -7.57 -21.16 -20.62
CA ARG A 2 -8.97 -21.18 -20.17
C ARG A 2 -9.75 -20.29 -21.13
N GLU A 3 -10.92 -20.74 -21.56
CA GLU A 3 -11.78 -20.04 -22.51
C GLU A 3 -12.06 -18.61 -22.00
N PHE A 4 -11.81 -17.61 -22.84
CA PHE A 4 -12.19 -16.22 -22.60
C PHE A 4 -13.47 -15.97 -23.40
N GLU A 5 -14.61 -15.92 -22.71
CA GLU A 5 -15.88 -15.52 -23.30
C GLU A 5 -16.10 -14.04 -23.01
N ALA A 6 -16.12 -13.23 -24.06
CA ALA A 6 -16.35 -11.80 -23.94
C ALA A 6 -17.84 -11.52 -23.70
N GLU A 7 -18.16 -10.81 -22.62
CA GLU A 7 -19.53 -10.34 -22.37
C GLU A 7 -19.95 -9.22 -23.32
N GLN A 8 -18.98 -8.44 -23.80
CA GLN A 8 -19.18 -7.29 -24.68
C GLN A 8 -18.03 -7.19 -25.70
N ASP A 9 -18.37 -6.77 -26.92
CA ASP A 9 -17.45 -6.64 -28.06
C ASP A 9 -17.72 -5.34 -28.81
N TRP A 10 -16.65 -4.64 -29.22
CA TRP A 10 -16.70 -3.36 -29.92
C TRP A 10 -15.53 -3.21 -30.90
N VAL A 11 -15.80 -2.56 -32.03
CA VAL A 11 -14.78 -2.04 -32.96
C VAL A 11 -14.61 -0.55 -32.70
N LEU A 12 -13.40 -0.11 -32.36
CA LEU A 12 -13.09 1.28 -32.06
C LEU A 12 -12.53 2.00 -33.29
N ASN A 13 -13.02 3.21 -33.54
CA ASN A 13 -12.55 4.09 -34.62
C ASN A 13 -11.59 5.16 -34.08
N PRO A 14 -10.86 5.88 -34.95
CA PRO A 14 -10.00 6.99 -34.53
C PRO A 14 -10.77 8.05 -33.73
N GLY A 15 -10.36 8.26 -32.47
CA GLY A 15 -10.98 9.20 -31.54
C GLY A 15 -11.88 8.55 -30.49
N ASP A 16 -12.28 7.29 -30.67
CA ASP A 16 -13.04 6.55 -29.67
C ASP A 16 -12.20 6.23 -28.43
N MET A 17 -12.87 6.15 -27.27
CA MET A 17 -12.23 5.84 -25.99
C MET A 17 -12.97 4.71 -25.29
N LEU A 18 -12.22 3.68 -24.89
CA LEU A 18 -12.71 2.58 -24.06
C LEU A 18 -12.17 2.75 -22.64
N TYR A 19 -13.05 2.98 -21.68
CA TYR A 19 -12.70 2.99 -20.26
C TYR A 19 -12.86 1.58 -19.67
N LEU A 20 -11.80 1.09 -19.05
CA LEU A 20 -11.80 -0.19 -18.36
C LEU A 20 -11.50 0.04 -16.87
N PRO A 21 -12.43 -0.28 -15.96
CA PRO A 21 -12.13 -0.22 -14.54
C PRO A 21 -11.16 -1.35 -14.14
N PRO A 22 -10.52 -1.26 -12.95
CA PRO A 22 -9.63 -2.30 -12.46
C PRO A 22 -10.29 -3.69 -12.47
N ASN A 23 -9.48 -4.72 -12.77
CA ASN A 23 -9.87 -6.13 -12.80
C ASN A 23 -10.85 -6.53 -13.91
N VAL A 24 -11.08 -5.69 -14.91
CA VAL A 24 -11.80 -6.09 -16.13
C VAL A 24 -10.82 -6.71 -17.12
N ALA A 25 -11.00 -8.01 -17.37
CA ALA A 25 -10.27 -8.71 -18.41
C ALA A 25 -10.68 -8.14 -19.78
N HIS A 26 -9.70 -7.82 -20.61
CA HIS A 26 -9.91 -7.29 -21.95
C HIS A 26 -8.92 -7.91 -22.92
N TYR A 27 -9.36 -8.06 -24.18
CA TYR A 27 -8.56 -8.63 -25.25
C TYR A 27 -8.78 -7.81 -26.52
N GLY A 28 -7.79 -7.01 -26.90
CA GLY A 28 -7.84 -6.15 -28.08
C GLY A 28 -7.06 -6.76 -29.24
N VAL A 29 -7.63 -6.71 -30.44
CA VAL A 29 -6.99 -7.15 -31.69
C VAL A 29 -7.08 -6.01 -32.71
N ALA A 30 -5.98 -5.74 -33.42
CA ALA A 30 -5.96 -4.78 -34.51
C ALA A 30 -6.67 -5.36 -35.74
N VAL A 31 -7.68 -4.64 -36.25
CA VAL A 31 -8.41 -5.02 -37.48
C VAL A 31 -7.67 -4.51 -38.73
N ASP A 32 -6.98 -3.38 -38.59
CA ASP A 32 -6.18 -2.67 -39.59
C ASP A 32 -4.96 -1.99 -38.94
N ASP A 33 -4.20 -1.22 -39.72
CA ASP A 33 -3.03 -0.48 -39.23
C ASP A 33 -3.47 0.63 -38.25
N CYS A 34 -3.35 0.37 -36.95
CA CYS A 34 -3.84 1.25 -35.89
C CYS A 34 -2.77 1.60 -34.84
N MET A 35 -3.04 2.64 -34.04
CA MET A 35 -2.27 2.99 -32.84
C MET A 35 -3.21 3.17 -31.65
N THR A 36 -2.84 2.63 -30.49
CA THR A 36 -3.62 2.71 -29.26
C THR A 36 -2.83 3.45 -28.17
N TYR A 37 -3.45 4.46 -27.55
CA TYR A 37 -2.89 5.13 -26.38
C TYR A 37 -3.57 4.63 -25.12
N SER A 38 -2.80 4.02 -24.22
CA SER A 38 -3.30 3.56 -22.91
C SER A 38 -2.99 4.59 -21.83
N VAL A 39 -4.04 5.18 -21.25
CA VAL A 39 -3.93 6.09 -20.10
C VAL A 39 -4.24 5.31 -18.83
N GLY A 40 -3.20 4.82 -18.15
CA GLY A 40 -3.33 4.05 -16.92
C GLY A 40 -3.46 4.92 -15.67
N PHE A 41 -4.30 4.47 -14.72
CA PHE A 41 -4.38 5.03 -13.38
C PHE A 41 -3.60 4.17 -12.38
N ARG A 42 -3.03 4.80 -11.35
CA ARG A 42 -2.31 4.09 -10.27
C ARG A 42 -3.03 4.29 -8.94
N ALA A 43 -3.12 3.22 -8.16
CA ALA A 43 -3.59 3.24 -6.79
C ALA A 43 -2.59 2.43 -5.94
N PRO A 44 -1.85 3.05 -5.01
CA PRO A 44 -0.92 2.32 -4.15
C PRO A 44 -1.68 1.38 -3.20
N SER A 45 -1.09 0.22 -2.95
CA SER A 45 -1.56 -0.68 -1.91
C SER A 45 -1.22 -0.14 -0.51
N GLN A 46 -1.80 -0.74 0.53
CA GLN A 46 -1.41 -0.42 1.91
C GLN A 46 0.08 -0.70 2.17
N ALA A 47 0.62 -1.76 1.56
CA ALA A 47 2.04 -2.11 1.67
C ALA A 47 2.94 -1.05 1.04
N ASP A 48 2.59 -0.57 -0.18
CA ASP A 48 3.35 0.49 -0.86
C ASP A 48 3.39 1.78 -0.02
N LEU A 49 2.28 2.12 0.62
CA LEU A 49 2.19 3.29 1.50
C LEU A 49 3.06 3.13 2.76
N LEU A 50 3.01 1.97 3.40
CA LEU A 50 3.80 1.71 4.60
C LEU A 50 5.30 1.67 4.31
N GLU A 51 5.71 1.06 3.20
CA GLU A 51 7.12 1.01 2.79
C GLU A 51 7.70 2.42 2.62
N ARG A 52 6.98 3.28 1.89
CA ARG A 52 7.37 4.68 1.68
C ARG A 52 7.42 5.47 2.98
N LEU A 53 6.38 5.34 3.81
CA LEU A 53 6.31 6.03 5.09
C LEU A 53 7.51 5.64 5.98
N LEU A 54 7.76 4.34 6.14
CA LEU A 54 8.82 3.82 6.99
C LEU A 54 10.22 4.16 6.45
N GLY A 55 10.41 4.20 5.13
CA GLY A 55 11.68 4.61 4.52
C GLY A 55 12.15 6.00 4.97
N GLU A 56 11.22 6.94 5.15
CA GLU A 56 11.53 8.26 5.70
C GLU A 56 11.58 8.27 7.23
N TRP A 57 10.65 7.57 7.87
CA TRP A 57 10.37 7.73 9.29
C TRP A 57 11.30 6.93 10.19
N VAL A 58 11.88 5.82 9.71
CA VAL A 58 12.68 4.90 10.54
C VAL A 58 13.83 5.60 11.29
N ASN A 59 14.37 6.69 10.74
CA ASN A 59 15.47 7.45 11.34
C ASN A 59 15.02 8.52 12.35
N MET A 60 13.70 8.72 12.54
CA MET A 60 13.19 9.69 13.50
C MET A 60 13.46 9.22 14.94
N PRO A 61 13.85 10.11 15.87
CA PRO A 61 14.09 9.75 17.27
C PRO A 61 12.93 9.03 17.94
N ALA A 62 11.69 9.32 17.55
CA ALA A 62 10.50 8.65 18.06
C ALA A 62 10.49 7.13 17.78
N LEU A 63 11.05 6.71 16.65
CA LEU A 63 11.16 5.30 16.23
C LEU A 63 12.44 4.61 16.76
N GLN A 64 13.28 5.34 17.49
CA GLN A 64 14.51 4.82 18.10
C GLN A 64 14.31 4.41 19.56
N GLN A 65 13.08 4.50 20.09
CA GLN A 65 12.76 4.07 21.44
C GLN A 65 12.95 2.55 21.58
N ARG A 66 13.58 2.14 22.69
CA ARG A 66 13.80 0.73 23.01
C ARG A 66 12.75 0.26 24.00
N PHE A 67 12.30 -0.98 23.82
CA PHE A 67 11.52 -1.66 24.84
C PHE A 67 12.28 -1.69 26.17
N THR A 68 11.58 -1.44 27.27
CA THR A 68 12.13 -1.52 28.62
C THR A 68 11.21 -2.33 29.51
N ASP A 69 11.77 -3.20 30.34
CA ASP A 69 11.04 -4.20 31.12
C ASP A 69 11.24 -4.00 32.63
N LYS A 70 11.46 -2.74 33.07
CA LYS A 70 11.78 -2.38 34.46
C LYS A 70 10.82 -2.93 35.53
N SER A 71 9.59 -3.25 35.16
CA SER A 71 8.55 -3.80 36.06
C SER A 71 8.22 -5.27 35.77
N ARG A 72 9.09 -6.00 35.07
CA ARG A 72 8.84 -7.40 34.70
C ARG A 72 8.72 -8.27 35.94
N VAL A 73 7.61 -9.01 36.01
CA VAL A 73 7.38 -10.04 37.03
C VAL A 73 8.18 -11.29 36.64
N LEU A 74 8.76 -11.95 37.63
CA LEU A 74 9.50 -13.19 37.41
C LEU A 74 8.57 -14.24 36.77
N GLN A 75 8.95 -14.73 35.59
CA GLN A 75 8.21 -15.76 34.90
C GLN A 75 8.62 -17.13 35.41
N SER A 76 7.66 -18.05 35.49
CA SER A 76 7.91 -19.46 35.84
C SER A 76 8.64 -20.22 34.73
N ASP A 77 8.40 -19.84 33.47
CA ASP A 77 9.06 -20.39 32.28
C ASP A 77 9.76 -19.26 31.50
N PRO A 78 11.10 -19.25 31.42
CA PRO A 78 11.84 -18.22 30.70
C PRO A 78 11.73 -18.30 29.18
N THR A 79 11.13 -19.36 28.62
CA THR A 79 10.94 -19.52 27.18
C THR A 79 9.67 -18.85 26.65
N ILE A 80 8.79 -18.39 27.54
CA ILE A 80 7.51 -17.78 27.21
C ILE A 80 7.64 -16.25 27.20
N ILE A 81 7.20 -15.60 26.13
CA ILE A 81 6.96 -14.15 26.15
C ILE A 81 5.62 -13.92 26.86
N SER A 82 5.63 -13.13 27.94
CA SER A 82 4.42 -12.90 28.70
C SER A 82 3.39 -12.12 27.87
N LYS A 83 2.11 -12.28 28.22
CA LYS A 83 1.05 -11.46 27.63
C LYS A 83 1.30 -9.97 27.84
N ASP A 84 1.78 -9.58 29.03
CA ASP A 84 2.13 -8.18 29.34
C ASP A 84 3.22 -7.66 28.41
N ASP A 85 4.26 -8.44 28.14
CA ASP A 85 5.31 -8.04 27.20
C ASP A 85 4.77 -7.90 25.77
N LEU A 86 3.91 -8.82 25.33
CA LEU A 86 3.29 -8.75 24.00
C LEU A 86 2.42 -7.51 23.85
N ASP A 87 1.59 -7.21 24.86
CA ASP A 87 0.71 -6.04 24.86
C ASP A 87 1.56 -4.76 24.83
N ARG A 88 2.62 -4.67 25.65
CA ARG A 88 3.51 -3.50 25.70
C ARG A 88 4.39 -3.33 24.46
N LEU A 89 4.79 -4.43 23.81
CA LEU A 89 5.45 -4.38 22.50
C LEU A 89 4.49 -3.91 21.41
N GLY A 90 3.22 -4.35 21.47
CA GLY A 90 2.15 -3.85 20.61
C GLY A 90 1.94 -2.34 20.77
N ASP A 91 1.84 -1.86 22.01
CA ASP A 91 1.73 -0.44 22.32
C ASP A 91 2.92 0.35 21.81
N LEU A 92 4.15 -0.19 21.94
CA LEU A 92 5.36 0.43 21.42
C LEU A 92 5.32 0.57 19.88
N LEU A 93 4.83 -0.45 19.18
CA LEU A 93 4.65 -0.42 17.72
C LEU A 93 3.58 0.59 17.29
N VAL A 94 2.45 0.65 18.01
CA VAL A 94 1.36 1.58 17.70
C VAL A 94 1.78 3.03 18.00
N ALA A 95 2.50 3.27 19.10
CA ALA A 95 3.01 4.59 19.46
C ALA A 95 4.04 5.14 18.46
N ALA A 96 4.66 4.27 17.67
CA ALA A 96 5.58 4.63 16.60
C ALA A 96 4.87 5.14 15.33
N LEU A 97 3.56 4.92 15.19
CA LEU A 97 2.79 5.43 14.05
C LEU A 97 2.62 6.95 14.12
N PRO A 98 2.55 7.63 12.95
CA PRO A 98 2.21 9.05 12.89
C PRO A 98 0.89 9.35 13.59
N ASP A 99 0.79 10.53 14.21
CA ASP A 99 -0.51 11.11 14.47
C ASP A 99 -1.22 11.48 13.15
N GLU A 100 -2.53 11.72 13.23
CA GLU A 100 -3.36 12.03 12.06
C GLU A 100 -2.84 13.25 11.27
N LYS A 101 -2.33 14.27 11.97
CA LYS A 101 -1.86 15.50 11.35
C LYS A 101 -0.58 15.25 10.54
N ALA A 102 0.37 14.53 11.11
CA ALA A 102 1.62 14.15 10.46
C ALA A 102 1.35 13.20 9.28
N ALA A 103 0.47 12.20 9.45
CA ALA A 103 0.04 11.32 8.36
C ALA A 103 -0.56 12.10 7.19
N ARG A 104 -1.48 13.05 7.46
CA ARG A 104 -2.10 13.88 6.42
C ARG A 104 -1.10 14.78 5.71
N GLN A 105 -0.11 15.32 6.43
CA GLN A 105 0.93 16.15 5.83
C GLN A 105 1.84 15.33 4.92
N TRP A 106 2.25 14.15 5.38
CA TRP A 106 3.04 13.19 4.60
C TRP A 106 2.28 12.78 3.33
N LEU A 107 1.02 12.34 3.43
CA LEU A 107 0.19 11.93 2.29
C LEU A 107 0.03 13.05 1.24
N LYS A 108 -0.13 14.31 1.68
CA LYS A 108 -0.22 15.46 0.76
C LYS A 108 1.05 15.68 -0.05
N ARG A 109 2.21 15.39 0.53
CA ARG A 109 3.51 15.48 -0.16
C ARG A 109 3.69 14.29 -1.10
N GLU A 110 3.49 13.07 -0.61
CA GLU A 110 3.59 11.84 -1.42
C GLU A 110 2.73 11.90 -2.68
N TYR A 111 1.48 12.35 -2.55
CA TYR A 111 0.58 12.44 -3.70
C TYR A 111 1.02 13.45 -4.77
N ARG A 112 1.86 14.43 -4.42
CA ARG A 112 2.47 15.34 -5.40
C ARG A 112 3.62 14.66 -6.13
N GLU A 113 4.44 13.90 -5.41
CA GLU A 113 5.59 13.18 -6.00
C GLU A 113 5.15 12.03 -6.91
N MET A 114 4.05 11.33 -6.58
CA MET A 114 3.50 10.28 -7.44
C MET A 114 2.93 10.78 -8.78
N LYS A 115 2.71 12.09 -8.91
CA LYS A 115 2.22 12.74 -10.15
C LYS A 115 3.35 13.31 -11.01
N SER A 116 4.56 13.41 -10.47
CA SER A 116 5.76 13.85 -11.18
C SER A 116 6.46 12.69 -11.87
#